data_AF-A0A960AP55-F1
#
_entry.id   AF-A0A960AP55-F1
#
_cell.length_a   1.000
_cell.length_b   1.000
_cell.length_c   1.000
_cell.angle_alpha   90.00
_cell.angle_beta   90.00
_cell.angle_gamma   90.00
#
_symmetry.space_group_name_H-M   'P 1'
#
loop_
_entity.id
_entity.type
_entity.pdbx_description
1 polymer ?
#
loop_
_entity_poly.entity_id
_entity_poly.type
_entity_poly.pdbx_seq_one_letter_code
_entity_poly.pdbx_strand_id
1 'polypeptide(L)' 'MAEIVAVIAREILDSRGNPTVEVEVALEDGSLGRAAVP' A
#
# COMPACT_ATOMS: atom_id res chain seq x y z
N MET A 1 10.32 16.06 8.56
CA MET A 1 10.66 14.62 8.53
C MET A 1 9.40 13.90 8.07
N ALA A 2 9.49 12.84 7.27
CA ALA A 2 8.31 12.10 6.84
C ALA A 2 7.97 11.05 7.90
N GLU A 3 6.96 11.31 8.74
CA GLU A 3 6.48 10.37 9.74
C GLU A 3 5.33 9.54 9.19
N ILE A 4 5.41 8.21 9.31
CA ILE A 4 4.36 7.29 8.88
C ILE A 4 3.33 7.17 10.01
N VAL A 5 2.06 7.46 9.69
CA VAL A 5 0.96 7.43 10.67
C VAL A 5 0.00 6.26 10.45
N ALA A 6 -0.03 5.68 9.25
CA ALA A 6 -0.82 4.46 8.99
C ALA A 6 -0.21 3.61 7.86
N VAL A 7 -0.37 2.29 7.99
CA VAL A 7 -0.05 1.29 6.96
C VAL A 7 -1.19 0.29 6.88
N ILE A 8 -1.81 0.17 5.71
CA ILE A 8 -2.95 -0.75 5.48
C ILE A 8 -2.61 -1.65 4.32
N ALA A 9 -2.62 -2.97 4.56
CA ALA A 9 -2.42 -3.98 3.53
C ALA A 9 -3.73 -4.68 3.17
N ARG A 10 -3.85 -5.14 1.92
CA ARG A 10 -4.94 -5.99 1.45
C ARG A 10 -4.46 -6.99 0.41
N GLU A 11 -5.14 -8.12 0.33
CA GLU A 11 -4.96 -9.08 -0.77
C GLU A 11 -5.71 -8.58 -2.02
N ILE A 12 -5.04 -8.63 -3.17
CA ILE A 12 -5.60 -8.36 -4.50
C ILE A 12 -5.17 -9.49 -5.46
N LEU A 13 -5.59 -9.47 -6.72
CA LEU A 13 -5.10 -10.40 -7.74
C LEU A 13 -4.10 -9.71 -8.68
N ASP A 14 -3.01 -10.41 -9.03
CA ASP A 14 -2.04 -9.98 -10.04
C ASP A 14 -2.57 -10.17 -11.48
N SER A 15 -1.79 -9.77 -12.48
CA SER A 15 -2.15 -9.92 -13.89
C SER A 15 -2.31 -11.37 -14.38
N ARG A 16 -1.87 -12.35 -13.59
CA ARG A 16 -2.00 -13.80 -13.84
C ARG A 16 -3.10 -14.43 -12.97
N GLY A 17 -3.84 -13.63 -12.20
CA GLY A 17 -4.92 -14.08 -11.33
C GLY A 17 -4.47 -14.72 -10.02
N ASN A 18 -3.20 -14.53 -9.62
CA ASN A 18 -2.70 -15.03 -8.35
C ASN A 18 -2.88 -13.98 -7.25
N PRO A 19 -3.20 -14.39 -6.00
CA PRO A 19 -3.17 -13.48 -4.85
C PRO A 19 -1.82 -12.77 -4.71
N THR A 20 -1.88 -11.45 -4.55
CA THR A 20 -0.73 -10.56 -4.31
C THR A 20 -1.12 -9.46 -3.30
N VAL A 21 -0.15 -8.68 -2.84
CA VAL A 21 -0.35 -7.68 -1.78
C VAL A 21 -0.33 -6.27 -2.35
N GLU A 22 -1.34 -5.48 -1.96
CA GLU A 22 -1.32 -4.03 -2.10
C GLU A 22 -1.23 -3.37 -0.73
N VAL A 23 -0.41 -2.32 -0.63
CA VAL A 23 -0.24 -1.53 0.58
C VAL A 23 -0.52 -0.06 0.30
N GLU A 24 -1.27 0.57 1.20
CA GLU A 24 -1.44 2.02 1.31
C GLU A 24 -0.70 2.53 2.56
N VAL A 25 0.07 3.62 2.41
CA VAL A 25 0.80 4.29 3.49
C VAL A 25 0.34 5.74 3.57
N ALA A 26 0.01 6.19 4.79
CA ALA A 26 -0.29 7.58 5.08
C ALA A 26 0.82 8.21 5.92
N LEU A 27 1.23 9.43 5.55
CA LEU A 27 2.18 10.25 6.30
C LEU A 27 1.44 11.32 7.12
N GLU A 28 2.10 11.81 8.17
CA GLU A 28 1.56 12.86 9.04
C GLU A 28 1.22 14.15 8.29
N ASP A 29 1.95 14.47 7.22
CA ASP A 29 1.70 15.64 6.38
C ASP A 29 0.48 15.50 5.43
N GLY A 30 -0.22 14.38 5.51
CA GLY A 30 -1.38 14.06 4.67
C GLY A 30 -1.05 13.39 3.34
N SER A 31 0.23 13.17 3.02
CA SER A 31 0.63 12.43 1.82
C SER A 31 0.17 10.97 1.89
N LEU A 32 -0.28 10.45 0.74
CA LEU A 32 -0.73 9.06 0.57
C LEU A 32 0.07 8.37 -0.53
N GLY A 33 0.61 7.20 -0.24
CA GLY A 33 1.29 6.33 -1.20
C GLY A 33 0.59 4.98 -1.29
N ARG A 34 0.46 4.42 -2.49
CA ARG A 34 -0.08 3.08 -2.73
C ARG A 34 0.79 2.31 -3.69
N ALA A 35 1.07 1.06 -3.39
CA ALA A 35 1.81 0.17 -4.27
C ALA A 35 1.33 -1.28 -4.13
N ALA A 36 1.22 -1.97 -5.26
CA ALA A 36 1.07 -3.41 -5.35
C ALA A 36 2.44 -4.05 -5.68
N VAL A 37 2.69 -5.25 -5.16
CA VAL A 37 4.01 -5.88 -5.30
C VAL A 37 3.91 -7.39 -5.56
N PRO A 38 4.57 -7.88 -6.61
CA PRO A 38 4.57 -7.34 -7.97
C PRO A 38 3.26 -7.68 -8.72
#